data_AF-A0A7C7PTV3-F1
#
_entry.id   AF-A0A7C7PTV3-F1
#
_cell.length_a   1.000
_cell.length_b   1.000
_cell.length_c   1.000
_cell.angle_alpha   90.00
_cell.angle_beta   90.00
_cell.angle_gamma   90.00
#
_symmetry.space_group_name_H-M   'P 1'
#
loop_
_entity.id
_entity.type
_entity.pdbx_description
1 polymer ?
#
loop_
_entity_poly.entity_id
_entity_poly.type
_entity_poly.pdbx_seq_one_letter_code
_entity_poly.pdbx_strand_id
1 'polypeptide(L)'
;MSGAAEKVNRRQALGAIAGAVGGLVVGFAGGWFAKPPEKVEGEAITVTQTRTIERTVTQTETRQVEVAKKIVLGMVLGGFIEGSTWDGRQKIAVDRLKELYPWFDYVYDEGVVLKGRDPVSSAKDLITINNANVIFGSWEPAAVPAFHTLSEQFPEVYFMGIVGSDVSAQRNFIRVFIRQYQAMYLEGLIAGAITQSNKIGIAVGPAVVQNLRRMAAFYLGIKESNPDAKLYIKYVGEWYDPPKEREVSLSLVDQGVDVLTHYTDSVEPLQVAEESEIW
;
A
#
# COMPACT_ATOMS: atom_id res chain seq x y z
N MET A 1 -25.58 33.27 1.56
CA MET A 1 -25.54 33.26 3.04
C MET A 1 -24.92 31.92 3.44
N SER A 2 -23.60 31.88 3.66
CA SER A 2 -22.91 30.65 4.08
C SER A 2 -23.12 30.47 5.57
N GLY A 3 -23.94 29.49 5.96
CA GLY A 3 -23.86 28.97 7.32
C GLY A 3 -22.48 28.33 7.46
N ALA A 4 -21.65 28.84 8.37
CA ALA A 4 -20.44 28.13 8.76
C ALA A 4 -20.87 26.74 9.25
N ALA A 5 -20.39 25.69 8.58
CA ALA A 5 -20.66 24.33 9.02
C ALA A 5 -20.21 24.20 10.48
N GLU A 6 -21.08 23.65 11.33
CA GLU A 6 -20.79 23.45 12.75
C GLU A 6 -19.56 22.54 12.88
N LYS A 7 -18.50 23.04 13.52
CA LYS A 7 -17.22 22.31 13.65
C LYS A 7 -17.40 21.10 14.56
N VAL A 8 -16.88 19.94 14.14
CA VAL A 8 -17.03 18.67 14.88
C VAL A 8 -16.10 18.64 16.10
N ASN A 9 -16.64 18.34 17.28
CA ASN A 9 -15.85 18.19 18.51
C ASN A 9 -15.04 16.86 18.50
N ARG A 10 -13.83 16.87 19.08
CA ARG A 10 -12.95 15.68 19.19
C ARG A 10 -13.61 14.43 19.74
N ARG A 11 -14.45 14.55 20.76
CA ARG A 11 -15.19 13.41 21.31
C ARG A 11 -16.22 12.85 20.33
N GLN A 12 -16.87 13.71 19.54
CA GLN A 12 -17.85 13.30 18.54
C GLN A 12 -17.17 12.64 17.33
N ALA A 13 -16.07 13.23 16.83
CA ALA A 13 -15.29 12.67 15.74
C ALA A 13 -14.68 11.30 16.10
N LEU A 14 -14.07 11.16 17.29
CA LEU A 14 -13.55 9.87 17.74
C LEU A 14 -14.65 8.81 17.90
N GLY A 15 -15.84 9.19 18.37
CA GLY A 15 -16.99 8.30 18.43
C GLY A 15 -17.47 7.83 17.04
N ALA A 16 -17.49 8.74 16.06
CA ALA A 16 -17.86 8.41 14.68
C ALA A 16 -16.82 7.51 13.99
N ILE A 17 -15.53 7.79 14.16
CA ILE A 17 -14.43 6.97 13.62
C ILE A 17 -14.48 5.56 14.20
N ALA A 18 -14.63 5.42 15.52
CA ALA A 18 -14.77 4.11 16.15
C ALA A 18 -15.96 3.31 15.59
N GLY A 19 -17.09 3.99 15.35
CA GLY A 19 -18.27 3.37 14.70
C GLY A 19 -18.01 2.95 13.26
N ALA A 20 -17.34 3.79 12.45
CA ALA A 20 -17.03 3.50 11.05
C ALA A 20 -15.99 2.37 10.90
N VAL A 21 -14.93 2.37 11.72
CA VAL A 21 -13.93 1.29 11.75
C VAL A 21 -14.57 -0.01 12.19
N GLY A 22 -15.43 0.01 13.22
CA GLY A 22 -16.21 -1.16 13.62
C GLY A 22 -17.10 -1.68 12.48
N GLY A 23 -17.79 -0.78 11.77
CA GLY A 23 -18.62 -1.13 10.61
C GLY A 23 -17.83 -1.70 9.42
N LEU A 24 -16.64 -1.17 9.13
CA LEU A 24 -15.75 -1.68 8.08
C LEU A 24 -15.16 -3.05 8.43
N VAL A 25 -14.73 -3.26 9.68
CA VAL A 25 -14.24 -4.57 10.14
C VAL A 25 -15.35 -5.62 10.06
N VAL A 26 -16.57 -5.27 10.47
CA VAL A 26 -17.74 -6.14 10.35
C VAL A 26 -18.13 -6.36 8.88
N GLY A 27 -18.05 -5.34 8.02
CA GLY A 27 -18.33 -5.45 6.59
C GLY A 27 -17.32 -6.30 5.82
N PHE A 28 -16.03 -6.25 6.21
CA PHE A 28 -14.99 -7.11 5.67
C PHE A 28 -15.11 -8.56 6.17
N ALA A 29 -15.46 -8.77 7.44
CA ALA A 29 -15.75 -10.10 7.97
C ALA A 29 -17.06 -10.70 7.41
N GLY A 30 -18.03 -9.85 7.08
CA GLY A 30 -19.37 -10.20 6.58
C GLY A 30 -19.49 -10.39 5.07
N GLY A 31 -18.39 -10.25 4.31
CA GLY A 31 -18.34 -10.59 2.89
C GLY A 31 -19.23 -9.73 1.99
N TRP A 32 -18.76 -8.53 1.63
CA TRP A 32 -19.39 -7.67 0.62
C TRP A 32 -19.07 -8.06 -0.84
N PHE A 33 -18.83 -9.35 -1.08
CA PHE A 33 -18.68 -9.90 -2.43
C PHE A 33 -19.90 -10.78 -2.73
N ALA A 34 -20.43 -10.63 -3.95
CA ALA A 34 -21.66 -11.21 -4.47
C ALA A 34 -21.95 -12.64 -3.96
N LYS A 35 -23.22 -12.88 -3.57
CA LYS A 35 -23.74 -14.21 -3.24
C LYS A 35 -23.31 -15.23 -4.32
N PRO A 36 -22.73 -16.39 -3.94
CA PRO A 36 -22.51 -17.47 -4.90
C PRO A 36 -23.86 -17.97 -5.45
N PRO A 37 -23.91 -18.42 -6.71
CA PRO A 37 -25.16 -18.89 -7.32
C PRO A 37 -25.72 -20.11 -6.57
N GLU A 38 -27.05 -20.15 -6.50
CA GLU A 38 -27.84 -21.14 -5.75
C GLU A 38 -27.59 -22.56 -6.29
N LYS A 39 -27.37 -23.52 -5.39
CA LYS A 39 -27.21 -24.93 -5.75
C LYS A 39 -28.55 -25.50 -6.21
N VAL A 40 -28.59 -26.02 -7.43
CA VAL A 40 -29.75 -26.76 -7.94
C VAL A 40 -29.75 -28.17 -7.33
N GLU A 41 -30.86 -28.54 -6.68
CA GLU A 41 -31.10 -29.90 -6.18
C GLU A 41 -31.20 -30.90 -7.36
N GLY A 42 -30.47 -32.01 -7.27
CA GLY A 42 -30.49 -33.06 -8.28
C GLY A 42 -31.72 -33.96 -8.14
N GLU A 43 -32.53 -34.07 -9.19
CA GLU A 43 -33.55 -35.10 -9.33
C GLU A 43 -32.91 -36.48 -9.51
N ALA A 44 -33.42 -37.48 -8.80
CA ALA A 44 -33.00 -38.87 -8.92
C ALA A 44 -33.53 -39.47 -10.24
N ILE A 45 -32.63 -39.74 -11.19
CA ILE A 45 -32.95 -40.47 -12.41
C ILE A 45 -32.55 -41.93 -12.23
N THR A 46 -33.51 -42.85 -12.27
CA THR A 46 -33.26 -44.30 -12.29
C THR A 46 -32.74 -44.71 -13.67
N VAL A 47 -31.48 -45.15 -13.75
CA VAL A 47 -30.88 -45.67 -14.99
C VAL A 47 -30.87 -47.20 -14.97
N THR A 48 -31.57 -47.80 -15.93
CA THR A 48 -31.54 -49.25 -16.16
C THR A 48 -30.22 -49.64 -16.83
N GLN A 49 -29.36 -50.40 -16.14
CA GLN A 49 -28.14 -50.96 -16.74
C GLN A 49 -28.44 -52.26 -17.49
N THR A 50 -28.19 -52.28 -18.80
CA THR A 50 -27.96 -53.53 -19.54
C THR A 50 -26.46 -53.79 -19.56
N ARG A 51 -26.03 -54.91 -18.99
CA ARG A 51 -24.62 -55.33 -18.98
C ARG A 51 -24.30 -56.09 -20.27
N THR A 52 -23.42 -55.52 -21.08
CA THR A 52 -22.65 -56.25 -22.09
C THR A 52 -21.22 -56.40 -21.53
N ILE A 53 -20.73 -57.64 -21.48
CA ILE A 53 -19.37 -57.94 -21.02
C ILE A 53 -18.42 -57.57 -22.16
N GLU A 54 -17.75 -56.44 -22.06
CA GLU A 54 -16.61 -56.10 -22.92
C GLU A 54 -15.40 -55.77 -22.02
N ARG A 55 -14.33 -56.54 -22.26
CA ARG A 55 -12.94 -56.40 -21.81
C ARG A 55 -12.64 -55.11 -21.02
N THR A 56 -12.23 -55.26 -19.75
CA THR A 56 -11.62 -54.18 -18.99
C THR A 56 -10.37 -53.68 -19.72
N VAL A 57 -10.48 -52.53 -20.39
CA VAL A 57 -9.34 -51.74 -20.83
C VAL A 57 -9.09 -50.74 -19.71
N THR A 58 -8.04 -50.95 -18.93
CA THR A 58 -7.54 -49.92 -18.02
C THR A 58 -6.95 -48.81 -18.88
N GLN A 59 -7.74 -47.77 -19.14
CA GLN A 59 -7.22 -46.52 -19.68
C GLN A 59 -6.67 -45.71 -18.51
N THR A 60 -5.35 -45.62 -18.44
CA THR A 60 -4.70 -44.61 -17.61
C THR A 60 -4.89 -43.27 -18.30
N GLU A 61 -5.89 -42.49 -17.89
CA GLU A 61 -5.92 -41.07 -18.22
C GLU A 61 -4.82 -40.38 -17.40
N THR A 62 -3.68 -40.14 -18.03
CA THR A 62 -2.71 -39.17 -17.52
C THR A 62 -3.31 -37.78 -17.70
N ARG A 63 -4.13 -37.34 -16.74
CA ARG A 63 -4.50 -35.93 -16.65
C ARG A 63 -3.23 -35.19 -16.26
N GLN A 64 -2.62 -34.45 -17.20
CA GLN A 64 -1.61 -33.49 -16.84
C GLN A 64 -2.28 -32.44 -15.97
N VAL A 65 -2.12 -32.58 -14.65
CA VAL A 65 -2.39 -31.47 -13.75
C VAL A 65 -1.29 -30.46 -14.06
N GLU A 66 -1.63 -29.41 -14.78
CA GLU A 66 -0.75 -28.28 -15.00
C GLU A 66 -0.43 -27.71 -13.61
N VAL A 67 0.72 -28.10 -13.06
CA VAL A 67 1.19 -27.59 -11.78
C VAL A 67 1.45 -26.11 -12.02
N ALA A 68 0.58 -25.26 -11.48
CA ALA A 68 0.72 -23.81 -11.59
C ALA A 68 2.16 -23.44 -11.23
N LYS A 69 2.84 -22.75 -12.15
CA LYS A 69 4.24 -22.34 -11.98
C LYS A 69 4.35 -21.60 -10.65
N LYS A 70 5.13 -22.14 -9.70
CA LYS A 70 5.34 -21.51 -8.40
C LYS A 70 5.89 -20.09 -8.63
N ILE A 71 5.21 -19.09 -8.09
CA ILE A 71 5.70 -17.71 -8.12
C ILE A 71 6.46 -17.47 -6.82
N VAL A 72 7.71 -17.02 -6.95
CA VAL A 72 8.52 -16.57 -5.82
C VAL A 72 8.80 -15.09 -6.03
N LEU A 73 8.14 -14.26 -5.24
CA LEU A 73 8.32 -12.82 -5.26
C LEU A 73 9.53 -12.43 -4.39
N GLY A 74 10.57 -11.88 -5.00
CA GLY A 74 11.69 -11.25 -4.30
C GLY A 74 11.43 -9.77 -4.10
N MET A 75 11.40 -9.29 -2.86
CA MET A 75 11.12 -7.88 -2.54
C MET A 75 12.40 -7.16 -2.11
N VAL A 76 12.74 -6.08 -2.80
CA VAL A 76 13.78 -5.14 -2.43
C VAL A 76 13.09 -3.96 -1.74
N LEU A 77 13.23 -3.87 -0.42
CA LEU A 77 12.56 -2.86 0.41
C LEU A 77 13.57 -1.84 0.94
N GLY A 78 13.27 -0.56 0.75
CA GLY A 78 14.21 0.53 1.02
C GLY A 78 14.43 0.77 2.51
N GLY A 79 13.34 0.82 3.28
CA GLY A 79 13.29 0.95 4.72
C GLY A 79 13.04 -0.37 5.43
N PHE A 80 12.94 -0.30 6.76
CA PHE A 80 12.63 -1.45 7.60
C PHE A 80 11.13 -1.74 7.62
N ILE A 81 10.75 -2.99 7.83
CA ILE A 81 9.35 -3.39 8.00
C ILE A 81 8.82 -2.91 9.35
N GLU A 82 9.61 -3.10 10.42
CA GLU A 82 9.26 -2.65 11.75
C GLU A 82 9.46 -1.13 11.88
N GLY A 83 8.47 -0.44 12.44
CA GLY A 83 8.51 1.01 12.64
C GLY A 83 8.27 1.87 11.39
N SER A 84 8.18 1.28 10.18
CA SER A 84 7.85 2.01 8.96
C SER A 84 6.37 1.92 8.60
N THR A 85 5.82 3.04 8.11
CA THR A 85 4.47 3.08 7.53
C THR A 85 4.43 2.60 6.08
N TRP A 86 5.56 2.50 5.37
CA TRP A 86 5.62 2.19 3.93
C TRP A 86 5.87 0.72 3.65
N ASP A 87 7.06 0.21 3.99
CA ASP A 87 7.46 -1.16 3.66
C ASP A 87 6.71 -2.20 4.50
N GLY A 88 6.36 -1.86 5.75
CA GLY A 88 5.49 -2.69 6.59
C GLY A 88 4.13 -3.01 5.95
N ARG A 89 3.56 -2.08 5.17
CA ARG A 89 2.27 -2.32 4.48
C ARG A 89 2.41 -3.30 3.32
N GLN A 90 3.56 -3.32 2.67
CA GLN A 90 3.85 -4.24 1.58
C GLN A 90 4.07 -5.65 2.13
N LYS A 91 4.74 -5.77 3.29
CA LYS A 91 4.86 -7.06 4.00
C LYS A 91 3.50 -7.66 4.35
N ILE A 92 2.59 -6.87 4.93
CA ILE A 92 1.22 -7.30 5.24
C ILE A 92 0.50 -7.79 3.98
N ALA A 93 0.68 -7.11 2.84
CA ALA A 93 0.05 -7.51 1.59
C ALA A 93 0.54 -8.88 1.10
N VAL A 94 1.85 -9.14 1.14
CA VAL A 94 2.40 -10.43 0.67
C VAL A 94 2.15 -11.58 1.63
N ASP A 95 2.04 -11.32 2.94
CA ASP A 95 1.56 -12.32 3.91
C ASP A 95 0.15 -12.80 3.54
N ARG A 96 -0.75 -11.85 3.26
CA ARG A 96 -2.11 -12.17 2.81
C ARG A 96 -2.13 -12.92 1.48
N LEU A 97 -1.28 -12.56 0.53
CA LEU A 97 -1.18 -13.29 -0.75
C LEU A 97 -0.73 -14.75 -0.52
N LYS A 98 0.21 -14.98 0.39
CA LYS A 98 0.71 -16.32 0.74
C LYS A 98 -0.38 -17.19 1.38
N GLU A 99 -1.25 -16.60 2.19
CA GLU A 99 -2.41 -17.31 2.75
C GLU A 99 -3.46 -17.67 1.70
N LEU A 100 -3.68 -16.77 0.72
CA LEU A 100 -4.73 -16.94 -0.30
C LEU A 100 -4.32 -17.86 -1.45
N TYR A 101 -3.03 -17.91 -1.78
CA TYR A 101 -2.54 -18.56 -2.99
C TYR A 101 -1.45 -19.59 -2.68
N PRO A 102 -1.79 -20.91 -2.66
CA PRO A 102 -0.83 -21.97 -2.35
C PRO A 102 0.38 -22.06 -3.29
N TRP A 103 0.29 -21.48 -4.48
CA TRP A 103 1.35 -21.42 -5.49
C TRP A 103 2.26 -20.19 -5.34
N PHE A 104 1.94 -19.27 -4.43
CA PHE A 104 2.68 -18.04 -4.19
C PHE A 104 3.59 -18.20 -2.97
N ASP A 105 4.83 -17.73 -3.12
CA ASP A 105 5.80 -17.60 -2.05
C ASP A 105 6.54 -16.28 -2.22
N TYR A 106 7.22 -15.83 -1.17
CA TYR A 106 7.99 -14.60 -1.25
C TYR A 106 9.22 -14.65 -0.32
N VAL A 107 10.21 -13.85 -0.69
CA VAL A 107 11.43 -13.56 0.07
C VAL A 107 11.71 -12.06 -0.03
N TYR A 108 12.42 -11.49 0.92
CA TYR A 108 12.68 -10.06 0.92
C TYR A 108 14.04 -9.71 1.50
N ASP A 109 14.56 -8.56 1.09
CA ASP A 109 15.66 -7.84 1.72
C ASP A 109 15.13 -6.46 2.10
N GLU A 110 15.08 -6.18 3.39
CA GLU A 110 14.58 -4.91 3.92
C GLU A 110 15.71 -3.95 4.28
N GLY A 111 15.42 -2.67 4.45
CA GLY A 111 16.42 -1.67 4.86
C GLY A 111 17.54 -1.52 3.83
N VAL A 112 17.31 -1.79 2.55
CA VAL A 112 18.35 -1.76 1.51
C VAL A 112 19.00 -0.38 1.45
N VAL A 113 18.20 0.68 1.45
CA VAL A 113 18.71 2.06 1.48
C VAL A 113 19.39 2.36 2.81
N LEU A 114 18.74 2.01 3.93
CA LEU A 114 19.20 2.35 5.28
C LEU A 114 20.49 1.61 5.68
N LYS A 115 20.72 0.42 5.13
CA LYS A 115 21.96 -0.36 5.29
C LYS A 115 23.05 0.04 4.28
N GLY A 116 22.79 1.00 3.39
CA GLY A 116 23.72 1.41 2.33
C GLY A 116 23.95 0.34 1.25
N ARG A 117 23.01 -0.59 1.09
CA ARG A 117 23.07 -1.65 0.07
C ARG A 117 22.48 -1.14 -1.24
N ASP A 118 23.11 -1.51 -2.35
CA ASP A 118 22.60 -1.21 -3.68
C ASP A 118 21.44 -2.16 -4.08
N PRO A 119 20.34 -1.63 -4.66
CA PRO A 119 19.19 -2.43 -5.07
C PRO A 119 19.49 -3.43 -6.19
N VAL A 120 20.47 -3.18 -7.07
CA VAL A 120 20.84 -4.13 -8.14
C VAL A 120 21.39 -5.42 -7.52
N SER A 121 22.29 -5.27 -6.55
CA SER A 121 22.93 -6.38 -5.84
C SER A 121 21.91 -7.16 -5.01
N SER A 122 21.01 -6.47 -4.32
CA SER A 122 19.91 -7.10 -3.57
C SER A 122 19.01 -7.94 -4.49
N ALA A 123 18.56 -7.38 -5.61
CA ALA A 123 17.73 -8.11 -6.57
C ALA A 123 18.44 -9.32 -7.18
N LYS A 124 19.74 -9.20 -7.52
CA LYS A 124 20.53 -10.33 -8.04
C LYS A 124 20.60 -11.48 -7.05
N ASP A 125 20.83 -11.20 -5.77
CA ASP A 125 20.85 -12.24 -4.73
C ASP A 125 19.48 -12.92 -4.60
N LEU A 126 18.39 -12.16 -4.59
CA LEU A 126 17.03 -12.72 -4.54
C LEU A 126 16.74 -13.65 -5.74
N ILE A 127 17.20 -13.28 -6.94
CA ILE A 127 17.06 -14.11 -8.14
C ILE A 127 17.91 -15.39 -8.02
N THR A 128 19.19 -15.25 -7.69
CA THR A 128 20.18 -16.32 -7.83
C THR A 128 20.26 -17.26 -6.63
N ILE A 129 20.00 -16.76 -5.43
CA ILE A 129 20.08 -17.52 -4.17
C ILE A 129 18.71 -18.06 -3.79
N ASN A 130 17.65 -17.25 -3.98
CA ASN A 130 16.30 -17.59 -3.53
C ASN A 130 15.35 -18.01 -4.66
N ASN A 131 15.85 -18.08 -5.91
CA ASN A 131 15.08 -18.45 -7.08
C ASN A 131 13.84 -17.57 -7.30
N ALA A 132 13.91 -16.29 -6.91
CA ALA A 132 12.84 -15.34 -7.18
C ALA A 132 12.66 -15.15 -8.70
N ASN A 133 11.43 -15.30 -9.17
CA ASN A 133 11.08 -15.18 -10.58
C ASN A 133 10.18 -13.96 -10.88
N VAL A 134 9.78 -13.25 -9.84
CA VAL A 134 9.27 -11.88 -9.89
C VAL A 134 10.03 -11.06 -8.87
N ILE A 135 10.53 -9.89 -9.25
CA ILE A 135 11.21 -8.97 -8.34
C ILE A 135 10.35 -7.72 -8.17
N PHE A 136 10.17 -7.28 -6.94
CA PHE A 136 9.43 -6.07 -6.58
C PHE A 136 10.32 -5.07 -5.85
N GLY A 137 10.21 -3.79 -6.20
CA GLY A 137 11.00 -2.70 -5.64
C GLY A 137 10.09 -1.65 -5.03
N SER A 138 10.28 -1.38 -3.74
CA SER A 138 9.36 -0.55 -2.97
C SER A 138 9.50 0.95 -3.16
N TRP A 139 10.55 1.39 -3.86
CA TRP A 139 10.81 2.80 -4.15
C TRP A 139 11.43 2.96 -5.55
N GLU A 140 11.39 4.18 -6.06
CA GLU A 140 11.69 4.46 -7.47
C GLU A 140 13.12 4.07 -7.89
N PRO A 141 14.19 4.42 -7.15
CA PRO A 141 15.55 3.95 -7.46
C PRO A 141 15.75 2.43 -7.54
N ALA A 142 14.97 1.62 -6.79
CA ALA A 142 15.00 0.16 -6.95
C ALA A 142 14.43 -0.28 -8.30
N ALA A 143 13.46 0.44 -8.82
CA ALA A 143 12.87 0.17 -10.13
C ALA A 143 13.72 0.76 -11.27
N VAL A 144 13.96 2.07 -11.22
CA VAL A 144 14.69 2.83 -12.23
C VAL A 144 15.83 3.58 -11.53
N PRO A 145 17.11 3.29 -11.85
CA PRO A 145 17.58 2.51 -13.00
C PRO A 145 17.78 0.99 -12.73
N ALA A 146 17.66 0.52 -11.49
CA ALA A 146 18.17 -0.80 -11.12
C ALA A 146 17.47 -1.95 -11.86
N PHE A 147 16.16 -2.09 -11.75
CA PHE A 147 15.44 -3.16 -12.46
C PHE A 147 15.39 -2.95 -13.96
N HIS A 148 15.41 -1.70 -14.43
CA HIS A 148 15.53 -1.40 -15.85
C HIS A 148 16.82 -1.99 -16.47
N THR A 149 17.90 -2.04 -15.69
CA THR A 149 19.17 -2.65 -16.10
C THR A 149 19.13 -4.18 -15.98
N LEU A 150 18.46 -4.71 -14.95
CA LEU A 150 18.40 -6.15 -14.69
C LEU A 150 17.42 -6.89 -15.60
N SER A 151 16.37 -6.23 -16.06
CA SER A 151 15.36 -6.80 -16.95
C SER A 151 15.98 -7.37 -18.24
N GLU A 152 17.00 -6.69 -18.77
CA GLU A 152 17.79 -7.13 -19.94
C GLU A 152 18.70 -8.31 -19.62
N GLN A 153 19.26 -8.36 -18.40
CA GLN A 153 20.14 -9.44 -17.94
C GLN A 153 19.37 -10.72 -17.59
N PHE A 154 18.11 -10.58 -17.16
CA PHE A 154 17.25 -11.67 -16.71
C PHE A 154 15.90 -11.65 -17.45
N PRO A 155 15.86 -12.03 -18.74
CA PRO A 155 14.66 -11.91 -19.58
C PRO A 155 13.50 -12.84 -19.18
N GLU A 156 13.77 -13.83 -18.32
CA GLU A 156 12.80 -14.79 -17.78
C GLU A 156 12.20 -14.36 -16.42
N VAL A 157 12.75 -13.31 -15.82
CA VAL A 157 12.29 -12.73 -14.54
C VAL A 157 11.45 -11.51 -14.85
N TYR A 158 10.32 -11.37 -14.16
CA TYR A 158 9.52 -10.16 -14.21
C TYR A 158 9.96 -9.19 -13.13
N PHE A 159 10.06 -7.91 -13.46
CA PHE A 159 10.41 -6.85 -12.53
C PHE A 159 9.22 -5.92 -12.38
N MET A 160 8.86 -5.61 -11.14
CA MET A 160 7.79 -4.70 -10.78
C MET A 160 8.34 -3.62 -9.86
N GLY A 161 7.98 -2.36 -10.08
CA GLY A 161 8.54 -1.27 -9.29
C GLY A 161 7.57 -0.15 -9.04
N ILE A 162 7.64 0.45 -7.84
CA ILE A 162 6.95 1.69 -7.55
C ILE A 162 7.66 2.83 -8.28
N VAL A 163 7.04 3.36 -9.34
CA VAL A 163 7.66 4.40 -10.19
C VAL A 163 6.71 5.58 -10.33
N GLY A 164 7.13 6.75 -9.83
CA GLY A 164 6.29 7.94 -9.78
C GLY A 164 6.52 8.94 -10.91
N SER A 165 7.69 8.90 -11.55
CA SER A 165 8.13 9.90 -12.52
C SER A 165 8.50 9.33 -13.90
N ASP A 166 9.01 8.10 -13.97
CA ASP A 166 9.43 7.50 -15.23
C ASP A 166 8.31 6.74 -15.98
N VAL A 167 8.33 6.83 -17.30
CA VAL A 167 7.36 6.18 -18.22
C VAL A 167 8.01 5.18 -19.19
N SER A 168 9.28 4.82 -18.98
CA SER A 168 10.06 3.90 -19.81
C SER A 168 9.62 2.44 -19.64
N ALA A 169 9.34 1.76 -20.76
CA ALA A 169 8.78 0.41 -20.75
C ALA A 169 9.76 -0.60 -21.35
N GLN A 170 9.79 -1.81 -20.76
CA GLN A 170 10.50 -2.97 -21.27
C GLN A 170 9.59 -4.20 -21.16
N ARG A 171 9.89 -5.27 -21.92
CA ARG A 171 9.04 -6.48 -22.02
C ARG A 171 8.63 -7.07 -20.67
N ASN A 172 9.59 -7.15 -19.74
CA ASN A 172 9.47 -7.80 -18.43
C ASN A 172 9.59 -6.78 -17.28
N PHE A 173 9.29 -5.50 -17.53
CA PHE A 173 9.30 -4.45 -16.51
C PHE A 173 7.90 -3.82 -16.37
N ILE A 174 7.35 -3.90 -15.17
CA ILE A 174 6.01 -3.45 -14.80
C ILE A 174 6.16 -2.27 -13.84
N ARG A 175 5.67 -1.11 -14.26
CA ARG A 175 5.57 0.05 -13.39
C ARG A 175 4.23 0.03 -12.68
N VAL A 176 4.26 0.21 -11.37
CA VAL A 176 3.05 0.42 -10.58
C VAL A 176 3.17 1.74 -9.84
N PHE A 177 2.09 2.49 -9.77
CA PHE A 177 2.03 3.65 -8.90
C PHE A 177 0.61 3.82 -8.37
N ILE A 178 0.50 4.01 -7.07
CA ILE A 178 -0.79 4.14 -6.41
C ILE A 178 -1.26 5.58 -6.58
N ARG A 179 -2.54 5.77 -6.90
CA ARG A 179 -3.19 7.11 -6.96
C ARG A 179 -3.47 7.65 -5.55
N GLN A 180 -2.44 7.72 -4.71
CA GLN A 180 -2.53 8.09 -3.30
C GLN A 180 -3.16 9.46 -3.09
N TYR A 181 -2.96 10.38 -4.04
CA TYR A 181 -3.56 11.72 -4.02
C TYR A 181 -5.10 11.69 -3.89
N GLN A 182 -5.78 10.63 -4.34
CA GLN A 182 -7.23 10.48 -4.12
C GLN A 182 -7.55 10.33 -2.63
N ALA A 183 -6.76 9.53 -1.91
CA ALA A 183 -6.90 9.39 -0.46
C ALA A 183 -6.47 10.67 0.27
N MET A 184 -5.42 11.36 -0.19
CA MET A 184 -4.97 12.62 0.42
C MET A 184 -6.01 13.74 0.27
N TYR A 185 -6.78 13.76 -0.81
CA TYR A 185 -7.90 14.68 -0.94
C TYR A 185 -8.98 14.42 0.13
N LEU A 186 -9.31 13.15 0.39
CA LEU A 186 -10.24 12.78 1.47
C LEU A 186 -9.67 13.13 2.86
N GLU A 187 -8.38 12.89 3.07
CA GLU A 187 -7.67 13.33 4.27
C GLU A 187 -7.79 14.85 4.47
N GLY A 188 -7.66 15.63 3.39
CA GLY A 188 -7.82 17.08 3.41
C GLY A 188 -9.22 17.53 3.79
N LEU A 189 -10.26 16.85 3.28
CA LEU A 189 -11.65 17.10 3.68
C LEU A 189 -11.84 16.90 5.19
N ILE A 190 -11.26 15.83 5.74
CA ILE A 190 -11.32 15.54 7.18
C ILE A 190 -10.57 16.62 7.95
N ALA A 191 -9.32 16.92 7.57
CA ALA A 191 -8.48 17.91 8.24
C ALA A 191 -9.14 19.30 8.30
N GLY A 192 -9.72 19.77 7.18
CA GLY A 192 -10.44 21.04 7.12
C GLY A 192 -11.72 21.05 7.96
N ALA A 193 -12.42 19.92 8.05
CA ALA A 193 -13.63 19.80 8.87
C ALA A 193 -13.35 19.75 10.39
N ILE A 194 -12.23 19.14 10.81
CA ILE A 194 -11.94 18.94 12.25
C ILE A 194 -11.11 20.09 12.86
N THR A 195 -10.38 20.87 12.06
CA THR A 195 -9.56 21.98 12.58
C THR A 195 -10.42 23.05 13.26
N GLN A 196 -10.08 23.37 14.49
CA GLN A 196 -10.64 24.47 15.26
C GLN A 196 -9.86 25.77 15.03
N SER A 197 -8.54 25.67 14.90
CA SER A 197 -7.60 26.80 14.74
C SER A 197 -7.56 27.39 13.33
N ASN A 198 -8.10 26.67 12.33
CA ASN A 198 -7.91 26.95 10.90
C ASN A 198 -6.43 26.88 10.46
N LYS A 199 -5.57 26.19 11.22
CA LYS A 199 -4.16 25.98 10.91
C LYS A 199 -3.87 24.47 10.88
N ILE A 200 -3.48 23.98 9.72
CA ILE A 200 -3.19 22.58 9.47
C ILE A 200 -1.72 22.46 9.08
N GLY A 201 -1.00 21.55 9.73
CA GLY A 201 0.42 21.31 9.51
C GLY A 201 0.68 20.06 8.68
N ILE A 202 1.74 20.10 7.86
CA ILE A 202 2.26 18.91 7.20
C ILE A 202 3.79 18.85 7.24
N ALA A 203 4.32 17.75 7.76
CA ALA A 203 5.73 17.37 7.66
C ALA A 203 5.95 16.55 6.38
N VAL A 204 6.80 17.01 5.48
CA VAL A 204 6.97 16.42 4.14
C VAL A 204 8.36 15.87 3.96
N GLY A 205 8.49 14.67 3.40
CA GLY A 205 9.78 14.10 3.01
C GLY A 205 10.41 14.81 1.79
N PRO A 206 11.04 14.10 0.85
CA PRO A 206 11.73 14.72 -0.27
C PRO A 206 10.81 15.49 -1.22
N ALA A 207 11.38 16.50 -1.89
CA ALA A 207 10.69 17.30 -2.90
C ALA A 207 10.58 16.56 -4.24
N VAL A 208 9.68 15.57 -4.31
CA VAL A 208 9.44 14.75 -5.50
C VAL A 208 8.00 14.88 -6.02
N VAL A 209 7.77 14.46 -7.27
CA VAL A 209 6.46 14.53 -7.94
C VAL A 209 5.35 13.82 -7.17
N GLN A 210 5.65 12.73 -6.45
CA GLN A 210 4.71 12.05 -5.57
C GLN A 210 4.19 12.97 -4.47
N ASN A 211 5.09 13.61 -3.72
CA ASN A 211 4.72 14.50 -2.62
C ASN A 211 4.02 15.76 -3.14
N LEU A 212 4.41 16.29 -4.29
CA LEU A 212 3.70 17.41 -4.92
C LEU A 212 2.24 17.06 -5.23
N ARG A 213 1.97 15.88 -5.82
CA ARG A 213 0.59 15.42 -6.07
C ARG A 213 -0.21 15.21 -4.79
N ARG A 214 0.40 14.64 -3.76
CA ARG A 214 -0.23 14.41 -2.45
C ARG A 214 -0.62 15.74 -1.79
N MET A 215 0.31 16.69 -1.70
CA MET A 215 0.07 18.01 -1.10
C MET A 215 -0.97 18.82 -1.86
N ALA A 216 -0.94 18.79 -3.19
CA ALA A 216 -1.94 19.49 -4.00
C ALA A 216 -3.35 18.95 -3.73
N ALA A 217 -3.52 17.64 -3.70
CA ALA A 217 -4.81 17.02 -3.42
C ALA A 217 -5.30 17.27 -1.99
N PHE A 218 -4.40 17.17 -1.00
CA PHE A 218 -4.70 17.50 0.39
C PHE A 218 -5.16 18.95 0.55
N TYR A 219 -4.44 19.89 -0.07
CA TYR A 219 -4.83 21.30 -0.08
C TYR A 219 -6.22 21.53 -0.70
N LEU A 220 -6.52 20.86 -1.82
CA LEU A 220 -7.85 20.95 -2.44
C LEU A 220 -8.95 20.45 -1.50
N GLY A 221 -8.74 19.31 -0.82
CA GLY A 221 -9.69 18.79 0.17
C GLY A 221 -9.88 19.72 1.37
N ILE A 222 -8.79 20.31 1.88
CA ILE A 222 -8.87 21.32 2.95
C ILE A 222 -9.74 22.48 2.50
N LYS A 223 -9.49 23.02 1.29
CA LYS A 223 -10.20 24.21 0.81
C LYS A 223 -11.66 23.96 0.50
N GLU A 224 -12.02 22.73 0.15
CA GLU A 224 -13.41 22.37 -0.09
C GLU A 224 -14.22 22.27 1.19
N SER A 225 -13.65 21.69 2.25
CA SER A 225 -14.30 21.56 3.56
C SER A 225 -14.23 22.83 4.40
N ASN A 226 -13.14 23.59 4.28
CA ASN A 226 -12.87 24.81 5.05
C ASN A 226 -12.03 25.82 4.23
N PRO A 227 -12.70 26.77 3.53
CA PRO A 227 -12.02 27.78 2.71
C PRO A 227 -11.06 28.68 3.50
N ASP A 228 -11.29 28.87 4.79
CA ASP A 228 -10.51 29.76 5.67
C ASP A 228 -9.25 29.09 6.26
N ALA A 229 -9.17 27.76 6.22
CA ALA A 229 -8.02 27.01 6.73
C ALA A 229 -6.72 27.33 5.97
N LYS A 230 -5.61 27.42 6.69
CA LYS A 230 -4.25 27.62 6.17
C LYS A 230 -3.44 26.35 6.35
N LEU A 231 -2.74 25.96 5.28
CA LEU A 231 -1.83 24.82 5.28
C LEU A 231 -0.39 25.31 5.50
N TYR A 232 0.27 24.77 6.52
CA TYR A 232 1.66 25.03 6.88
C TYR A 232 2.51 23.83 6.47
N ILE A 233 3.42 24.03 5.52
CA ILE A 233 4.24 22.96 4.96
C ILE A 233 5.67 23.12 5.47
N LYS A 234 6.24 22.06 6.04
CA LYS A 234 7.67 21.99 6.36
C LYS A 234 8.29 20.72 5.82
N TYR A 235 9.46 20.86 5.22
CA TYR A 235 10.21 19.74 4.66
C TYR A 235 11.18 19.18 5.70
N VAL A 236 11.09 17.88 5.91
CA VAL A 236 12.11 17.03 6.54
C VAL A 236 13.26 16.82 5.55
N GLY A 237 12.93 16.64 4.26
CA GLY A 237 13.90 16.48 3.17
C GLY A 237 14.23 15.04 2.82
N GLU A 238 13.94 14.10 3.72
CA GLU A 238 14.18 12.66 3.57
C GLU A 238 12.92 11.85 3.88
N TRP A 239 12.85 10.60 3.40
CA TRP A 239 11.69 9.74 3.61
C TRP A 239 11.58 9.24 5.06
N TYR A 240 12.71 8.94 5.69
CA TYR A 240 12.77 8.37 7.03
C TYR A 240 13.92 9.00 7.83
N ASP A 241 13.57 9.89 8.76
CA ASP A 241 14.48 10.51 9.74
C ASP A 241 13.67 10.88 10.98
N PRO A 242 13.42 9.92 11.91
CA PRO A 242 12.54 10.16 13.05
C PRO A 242 12.95 11.40 13.88
N PRO A 243 14.24 11.60 14.25
CA PRO A 243 14.65 12.82 14.94
C PRO A 243 14.25 14.10 14.21
N LYS A 244 14.47 14.17 12.89
CA LYS A 244 14.13 15.37 12.10
C LYS A 244 12.62 15.51 11.89
N GLU A 245 11.91 14.42 11.70
CA GLU A 245 10.44 14.37 11.63
C GLU A 245 9.81 14.93 12.91
N ARG A 246 10.35 14.58 14.09
CA ARG A 246 9.94 15.14 15.38
C ARG A 246 10.16 16.64 15.43
N GLU A 247 11.37 17.10 15.12
CA GLU A 247 11.76 18.52 15.16
C GLU A 247 10.84 19.36 14.27
N VAL A 248 10.60 18.90 13.03
CA VAL A 248 9.73 19.57 12.06
C VAL A 248 8.29 19.62 12.55
N SER A 249 7.80 18.51 13.11
CA SER A 249 6.43 18.39 13.64
C SER A 249 6.20 19.31 14.84
N LEU A 250 7.09 19.30 15.83
CA LEU A 250 7.03 20.22 16.98
C LEU A 250 7.03 21.68 16.52
N SER A 251 7.84 22.01 15.52
CA SER A 251 7.87 23.37 14.98
C SER A 251 6.60 23.78 14.22
N LEU A 252 5.78 22.82 13.75
CA LEU A 252 4.44 23.10 13.24
C LEU A 252 3.46 23.32 14.41
N VAL A 253 3.55 22.50 15.46
CA VAL A 253 2.76 22.66 16.70
C VAL A 253 3.00 24.03 17.33
N ASP A 254 4.25 24.48 17.41
CA ASP A 254 4.62 25.81 17.92
C ASP A 254 4.01 26.98 17.13
N GLN A 255 3.65 26.75 15.86
CA GLN A 255 2.93 27.74 15.04
C GLN A 255 1.41 27.72 15.27
N GLY A 256 0.94 26.85 16.15
CA GLY A 256 -0.44 26.70 16.58
C GLY A 256 -1.30 25.89 15.60
N VAL A 257 -0.72 24.94 14.86
CA VAL A 257 -1.54 23.96 14.12
C VAL A 257 -2.24 23.04 15.11
N ASP A 258 -3.48 22.68 14.82
CA ASP A 258 -4.26 21.74 15.63
C ASP A 258 -4.66 20.47 14.89
N VAL A 259 -4.19 20.34 13.64
CA VAL A 259 -4.22 19.13 12.83
C VAL A 259 -2.85 18.98 12.18
N LEU A 260 -2.22 17.82 12.35
CA LEU A 260 -0.92 17.48 11.82
C LEU A 260 -1.00 16.19 11.00
N THR A 261 -0.48 16.24 9.77
CA THR A 261 -0.22 15.03 8.97
C THR A 261 1.24 14.98 8.54
N HIS A 262 1.67 13.84 7.99
CA HIS A 262 3.02 13.64 7.52
C HIS A 262 3.09 12.79 6.25
N TYR A 263 3.96 13.20 5.34
CA TYR A 263 4.31 12.50 4.10
C TYR A 263 5.76 11.99 4.16
N THR A 264 6.04 11.31 5.27
CA THR A 264 7.28 10.59 5.62
C THR A 264 6.93 9.15 6.04
N ASP A 265 7.93 8.33 6.33
CA ASP A 265 7.78 6.89 6.51
C ASP A 265 7.91 6.41 7.96
N SER A 266 8.14 7.29 8.93
CA SER A 266 8.13 6.97 10.36
C SER A 266 6.79 7.32 11.01
N VAL A 267 6.58 6.86 12.26
CA VAL A 267 5.40 7.20 13.07
C VAL A 267 5.61 8.43 13.96
N GLU A 268 6.78 9.06 13.91
CA GLU A 268 7.16 10.13 14.85
C GLU A 268 6.23 11.36 14.80
N PRO A 269 5.78 11.86 13.64
CA PRO A 269 4.82 12.96 13.59
C PRO A 269 3.49 12.65 14.30
N LEU A 270 3.07 11.37 14.29
CA LEU A 270 1.86 10.93 14.99
C LEU A 270 2.06 10.95 16.51
N GLN A 271 3.24 10.57 17.00
CA GLN A 271 3.57 10.68 18.42
C GLN A 271 3.56 12.13 18.89
N VAL A 272 4.12 13.05 18.08
CA VAL A 272 4.06 14.49 18.36
C VAL A 272 2.62 15.00 18.43
N ALA A 273 1.75 14.56 17.52
CA ALA A 273 0.35 14.94 17.54
C ALA A 273 -0.36 14.45 18.83
N GLU A 274 -0.10 13.21 19.22
CA GLU A 274 -0.63 12.61 20.46
C GLU A 274 -0.15 13.35 21.72
N GLU A 275 1.16 13.56 21.85
CA GLU A 275 1.77 14.26 22.98
C GLU A 275 1.31 15.72 23.10
N SER A 276 1.04 16.37 21.96
CA SER A 276 0.57 17.75 21.89
C SER A 276 -0.96 17.87 21.99
N GLU A 277 -1.66 16.75 22.12
CA GLU A 277 -3.12 16.64 22.19
C GLU A 277 -3.86 17.27 21.00
N ILE A 278 -3.24 17.27 19.82
CA ILE A 278 -3.83 17.73 18.56
C ILE A 278 -4.32 16.53 17.73
N TRP A 279 -4.87 16.82 16.54
CA TRP A 279 -5.29 15.79 15.58
C TRP A 279 -4.16 15.33 14.68
#